data_AF-A0A7K5Z1J1-F1
#
_entry.id   AF-A0A7K5Z1J1-F1
#
_cell.length_a   1.000
_cell.length_b   1.000
_cell.length_c   1.000
_cell.angle_alpha   90.00
_cell.angle_beta   90.00
_cell.angle_gamma   90.00
#
_symmetry.space_group_name_H-M   'P 1'
#
loop_
_entity.id
_entity.type
_entity.pdbx_description
1 polymer ?
#
loop_
_entity_poly.entity_id
_entity_poly.type
_entity_poly.pdbx_seq_one_letter_code
_entity_poly.pdbx_strand_id
1 'polypeptide(L)'
;IPSVSSIVPESCLLIVVGLLVGGLIKGVGEKPPILKSDIFFLFLLPPIILDAGYFLPLRQFTENLGTILIFAVVGTLWNAFFLGGLMYAVCQLGGPGLNHIGLLANLLFGSIISAVDPVAVLAVFEEIHINELLHILVFGESLLNDAVTVVLYHLFEEFATFEQVTIIDIILGFLSFFVVSLGGVFVGVIYGVIAAFTSRFTSHIRVIEPLFVFLYSYMAYLSAELFHLSGIMALIASGVVMRPYVEANISHKSHTTIKYFLKMWSSVSETLIFIFLGVSTVAGHHYWNWTFVISTLLFCLIARVLGVLVLTWFINKFRIVKLTPKDQFIIAYGGLRGAIAFSLCYLLDYKHFGMRDMFLTAIITVIFFTVFVQGMTIRPLVDLLAVKKKQETKRSINEEIHTQFLDHLLTGIEDICGHYGHHHWKDKLNRFNKKYVKKCLIAGERSKEPQLIAFYHKMEMKQAIELVESGGIGKIPSAVSTVSIQNINPKTLPVERILPALSKDKEEEIRKILRNNLQKTRQRLRSYNRHTLVADPYEEAWNQMLLRRQKARQLEQKMNNYLTVPAHKLDSPTMSRARIG
;
A
#
# COMPACT_ATOMS: atom_id res chain seq x y z
N ILE A 1 7.67 13.78 29.37
CA ILE A 1 9.00 13.54 28.76
C ILE A 1 8.84 13.61 27.24
N PRO A 2 8.78 14.80 26.63
CA PRO A 2 8.58 14.94 25.17
C PRO A 2 9.89 14.82 24.37
N SER A 3 11.05 14.97 25.00
CA SER A 3 12.35 14.98 24.31
C SER A 3 12.84 13.59 23.91
N VAL A 4 12.56 12.55 24.71
CA VAL A 4 13.05 11.18 24.46
C VAL A 4 12.36 10.55 23.24
N SER A 5 11.06 10.77 23.03
CA SER A 5 10.35 10.19 21.87
C SER A 5 10.78 10.79 20.53
N SER A 6 11.46 11.95 20.55
CA SER A 6 11.97 12.57 19.32
C SER A 6 13.28 11.93 18.82
N ILE A 7 13.96 11.15 19.66
CA ILE A 7 15.25 10.53 19.35
C ILE A 7 15.13 9.01 19.32
N VAL A 8 14.28 8.44 20.18
CA VAL A 8 14.15 6.99 20.37
C VAL A 8 12.90 6.48 19.66
N PRO A 9 13.04 5.55 18.69
CA PRO A 9 11.90 4.89 18.07
C PRO A 9 11.01 4.17 19.08
N GLU A 10 9.70 4.13 18.83
CA GLU A 10 8.72 3.47 19.70
C GLU A 10 9.09 2.00 19.97
N SER A 11 9.52 1.27 18.95
CA SER A 11 9.97 -0.14 19.06
C SER A 11 11.10 -0.33 20.08
N CYS A 12 12.02 0.65 20.23
CA CYS A 12 13.08 0.58 21.24
C CYS A 12 12.51 0.64 22.66
N LEU A 13 11.54 1.53 22.91
CA LEU A 13 10.90 1.68 24.21
C LEU A 13 10.15 0.39 24.59
N LEU A 14 9.46 -0.22 23.63
CA LEU A 14 8.73 -1.47 23.82
C LEU A 14 9.66 -2.64 24.18
N ILE A 15 10.82 -2.74 23.52
CA ILE A 15 11.84 -3.74 23.85
C ILE A 15 12.40 -3.51 25.25
N VAL A 16 12.68 -2.26 25.64
CA VAL A 16 13.16 -1.94 27.00
C VAL A 16 12.13 -2.32 28.07
N VAL A 17 10.83 -2.05 27.82
CA VAL A 17 9.76 -2.52 28.71
C VAL A 17 9.76 -4.04 28.79
N GLY A 18 9.90 -4.75 27.66
CA GLY A 18 10.03 -6.21 27.64
C GLY A 18 11.22 -6.73 28.45
N LEU A 19 12.38 -6.07 28.37
CA LEU A 19 13.57 -6.42 29.17
C LEU A 19 13.32 -6.24 30.67
N LEU A 20 12.63 -5.15 31.08
CA LEU A 20 12.27 -4.93 32.49
C LEU A 20 11.32 -6.00 33.00
N VAL A 21 10.27 -6.31 32.24
CA VAL A 21 9.31 -7.37 32.58
C VAL A 21 10.02 -8.73 32.65
N GLY A 22 10.88 -9.05 31.68
CA GLY A 22 11.69 -10.27 31.68
C GLY A 22 12.61 -10.38 32.89
N GLY A 23 13.24 -9.25 33.29
CA GLY A 23 14.05 -9.16 34.50
C GLY A 23 13.24 -9.41 35.78
N LEU A 24 12.04 -8.85 35.88
CA LEU A 24 11.13 -9.08 37.01
C LEU A 24 10.69 -10.56 37.09
N ILE A 25 10.29 -11.16 35.96
CA ILE A 25 9.90 -12.58 35.92
C ILE A 25 11.04 -13.48 36.40
N LYS A 26 12.26 -13.23 35.90
CA LYS A 26 13.45 -13.96 36.32
C LYS A 26 13.79 -13.74 37.79
N GLY A 27 13.58 -12.53 38.30
CA GLY A 27 13.76 -12.18 39.71
C GLY A 27 12.77 -12.87 40.65
N VAL A 28 11.56 -13.16 40.18
CA VAL A 28 10.53 -13.92 40.93
C VAL A 28 10.74 -15.44 40.81
N GLY A 29 11.58 -15.90 39.88
CA GLY A 29 11.87 -17.32 39.66
C GLY A 29 10.78 -18.07 38.86
N GLU A 30 9.87 -17.33 38.24
CA GLU A 30 8.82 -17.89 37.38
C GLU A 30 9.35 -18.18 35.98
N LYS A 31 8.77 -19.18 35.31
CA LYS A 31 9.12 -19.49 33.92
C LYS A 31 8.50 -18.44 32.98
N PRO A 32 9.25 -17.95 31.97
CA PRO A 32 8.70 -16.99 31.04
C PRO A 32 7.53 -17.59 30.22
N PRO A 33 6.53 -16.77 29.85
CA PRO A 33 5.44 -17.22 28.99
C PRO A 33 5.98 -17.63 27.62
N ILE A 34 5.62 -18.85 27.18
CA ILE A 34 6.03 -19.40 25.87
C ILE A 34 5.00 -18.96 24.82
N LEU A 35 5.46 -18.25 23.79
CA LEU A 35 4.64 -17.95 22.62
C LEU A 35 4.43 -19.24 21.79
N LYS A 36 3.18 -19.69 21.66
CA LYS A 36 2.83 -20.82 20.81
C LYS A 36 2.70 -20.39 19.35
N SER A 37 3.11 -21.26 18.43
CA SER A 37 3.08 -21.02 17.00
C SER A 37 1.70 -20.64 16.46
N ASP A 38 0.68 -21.40 16.87
CA ASP A 38 -0.70 -21.19 16.44
C ASP A 38 -1.21 -19.80 16.85
N ILE A 39 -0.85 -19.36 18.07
CA ILE A 39 -1.28 -18.05 18.58
C ILE A 39 -0.66 -16.94 17.73
N PHE A 40 0.62 -17.07 17.37
CA PHE A 40 1.31 -16.08 16.55
C PHE A 40 0.68 -15.95 15.15
N PHE A 41 0.54 -17.07 14.43
CA PHE A 41 0.04 -17.05 13.06
C PHE A 41 -1.47 -16.75 12.97
N LEU A 42 -2.28 -17.15 13.95
CA LEU A 42 -3.73 -16.91 13.93
C LEU A 42 -4.14 -15.55 14.53
N PHE A 43 -3.43 -15.04 15.55
CA PHE A 43 -3.89 -13.87 16.31
C PHE A 43 -2.97 -12.66 16.26
N LEU A 44 -1.64 -12.83 16.26
CA LEU A 44 -0.72 -11.69 16.28
C LEU A 44 -0.42 -11.16 14.87
N LEU A 45 -0.12 -12.06 13.92
CA LEU A 45 0.32 -11.68 12.58
C LEU A 45 -0.81 -11.12 11.68
N PRO A 46 -2.00 -11.74 11.59
CA PRO A 46 -3.02 -11.30 10.64
C PRO A 46 -3.48 -9.84 10.80
N PRO A 47 -3.68 -9.30 12.01
CA PRO A 47 -4.06 -7.90 12.20
C PRO A 47 -3.03 -6.90 11.67
N ILE A 48 -1.73 -7.19 11.84
CA ILE A 48 -0.62 -6.34 11.38
C ILE A 48 -0.67 -6.23 9.85
N ILE A 49 -0.79 -7.39 9.21
CA ILE A 49 -0.79 -7.51 7.75
C ILE A 49 -2.09 -6.95 7.15
N LEU A 50 -3.22 -7.15 7.81
CA LEU A 50 -4.51 -6.62 7.37
C LEU A 50 -4.55 -5.09 7.45
N ASP A 51 -4.04 -4.49 8.52
CA ASP A 51 -3.89 -3.02 8.65
C ASP A 51 -3.02 -2.47 7.52
N ALA A 52 -1.84 -3.07 7.31
CA ALA A 52 -0.91 -2.62 6.29
C ALA A 52 -1.44 -2.82 4.85
N GLY A 53 -2.13 -3.94 4.58
CA GLY A 53 -2.74 -4.24 3.28
C GLY A 53 -3.96 -3.38 2.94
N TYR A 54 -4.86 -3.15 3.89
CA TYR A 54 -6.05 -2.31 3.71
C TYR A 54 -5.66 -0.81 3.64
N PHE A 55 -4.72 -0.42 4.52
CA PHE A 55 -3.90 0.81 4.59
C PHE A 55 -3.13 1.23 3.33
N LEU A 56 -2.90 0.33 2.37
CA LEU A 56 -2.00 0.55 1.25
C LEU A 56 -2.46 1.64 0.22
N PRO A 57 -1.70 2.73 0.00
CA PRO A 57 -2.03 3.74 -1.02
C PRO A 57 -1.95 3.17 -2.45
N LEU A 58 -3.06 2.59 -2.91
CA LEU A 58 -3.16 1.74 -4.11
C LEU A 58 -2.63 2.41 -5.39
N ARG A 59 -2.83 3.73 -5.56
CA ARG A 59 -2.38 4.45 -6.77
C ARG A 59 -0.85 4.47 -6.86
N GLN A 60 -0.17 4.94 -5.82
CA GLN A 60 1.30 5.03 -5.78
C GLN A 60 1.93 3.63 -5.81
N PHE A 61 1.30 2.67 -5.13
CA PHE A 61 1.73 1.27 -5.13
C PHE A 61 1.65 0.63 -6.51
N THR A 62 0.51 0.72 -7.21
CA THR A 62 0.33 0.14 -8.54
C THR A 62 1.20 0.79 -9.61
N GLU A 63 1.47 2.10 -9.51
CA GLU A 63 2.38 2.82 -10.40
C GLU A 63 3.85 2.38 -10.24
N ASN A 64 4.23 1.84 -9.08
CA ASN A 64 5.60 1.37 -8.78
C ASN A 64 5.69 -0.14 -8.53
N LEU A 65 4.63 -0.90 -8.86
CA LEU A 65 4.49 -2.31 -8.48
C LEU A 65 5.67 -3.18 -8.95
N GLY A 66 6.15 -2.96 -10.19
CA GLY A 66 7.27 -3.74 -10.72
C GLY A 66 8.56 -3.56 -9.91
N THR A 67 8.86 -2.33 -9.47
CA THR A 67 10.03 -2.06 -8.62
C THR A 67 9.86 -2.67 -7.23
N ILE A 68 8.68 -2.55 -6.65
CA ILE A 68 8.36 -3.13 -5.33
C ILE A 68 8.51 -4.65 -5.38
N LEU A 69 7.97 -5.33 -6.41
CA LEU A 69 8.07 -6.77 -6.57
C LEU A 69 9.53 -7.24 -6.74
N ILE A 70 10.36 -6.50 -7.47
CA ILE A 70 11.79 -6.83 -7.59
C ILE A 70 12.48 -6.75 -6.22
N PHE A 71 12.24 -5.70 -5.44
CA PHE A 71 12.82 -5.60 -4.09
C PHE A 71 12.27 -6.67 -3.13
N ALA A 72 10.95 -6.88 -3.13
CA ALA A 72 10.29 -7.78 -2.19
C ALA A 72 10.45 -9.28 -2.51
N VAL A 73 10.63 -9.66 -3.78
CA VAL A 73 10.80 -11.07 -4.16
C VAL A 73 12.26 -11.36 -4.46
N VAL A 74 12.87 -10.63 -5.42
CA VAL A 74 14.26 -10.92 -5.81
C VAL A 74 15.22 -10.50 -4.71
N GLY A 75 14.98 -9.37 -4.04
CA GLY A 75 15.84 -8.90 -2.95
C GLY A 75 15.78 -9.76 -1.70
N THR A 76 14.65 -10.40 -1.43
CA THR A 76 14.48 -11.28 -0.26
C THR A 76 15.11 -12.64 -0.54
N LEU A 77 14.90 -13.20 -1.73
CA LEU A 77 15.62 -14.39 -2.21
C LEU A 77 17.13 -14.15 -2.21
N TRP A 78 17.60 -13.00 -2.73
CA TRP A 78 19.01 -12.63 -2.68
C TRP A 78 19.54 -12.63 -1.24
N ASN A 79 18.86 -11.93 -0.33
CA ASN A 79 19.27 -11.87 1.08
C ASN A 79 19.28 -13.26 1.73
N ALA A 80 18.26 -14.08 1.48
CA ALA A 80 18.13 -15.41 2.06
C ALA A 80 19.24 -16.36 1.59
N PHE A 81 19.45 -16.47 0.28
CA PHE A 81 20.47 -17.37 -0.27
C PHE A 81 21.89 -16.85 -0.05
N PHE A 82 22.12 -15.54 -0.21
CA PHE A 82 23.45 -14.97 -0.04
C PHE A 82 23.90 -15.05 1.42
N LEU A 83 23.05 -14.64 2.37
CA LEU A 83 23.38 -14.72 3.79
C LEU A 83 23.43 -16.16 4.28
N GLY A 84 22.48 -17.01 3.88
CA GLY A 84 22.48 -18.42 4.25
C GLY A 84 23.70 -19.17 3.71
N GLY A 85 24.12 -18.89 2.48
CA GLY A 85 25.34 -19.45 1.88
C GLY A 85 26.61 -18.96 2.57
N LEU A 86 26.70 -17.66 2.90
CA LEU A 86 27.84 -17.12 3.64
C LEU A 86 27.93 -17.66 5.07
N MET A 87 26.79 -17.82 5.76
CA MET A 87 26.73 -18.44 7.08
C MET A 87 27.11 -19.91 7.04
N TYR A 88 26.70 -20.65 6.01
CA TYR A 88 27.18 -22.00 5.79
C TYR A 88 28.70 -22.05 5.61
N ALA A 89 29.29 -21.15 4.82
CA ALA A 89 30.75 -21.07 4.67
C ALA A 89 31.46 -20.79 6.00
N VAL A 90 30.91 -19.89 6.83
CA VAL A 90 31.44 -19.61 8.19
C VAL A 90 31.30 -20.82 9.11
N CYS A 91 30.18 -21.54 9.05
CA CYS A 91 29.98 -22.75 9.84
C CYS A 91 30.99 -23.85 9.48
N GLN A 92 31.40 -23.96 8.21
CA GLN A 92 32.43 -24.91 7.78
C GLN A 92 33.86 -24.48 8.15
N LEU A 93 34.13 -23.18 8.19
CA LEU A 93 35.45 -22.62 8.52
C LEU A 93 35.64 -22.39 10.04
N GLY A 94 34.55 -22.31 10.80
CA GLY A 94 34.49 -21.84 12.19
C GLY A 94 34.90 -22.87 13.26
N GLY A 95 35.32 -24.08 12.87
CA GLY A 95 35.87 -25.09 13.76
C GLY A 95 34.86 -26.13 14.28
N PRO A 96 35.31 -27.07 15.14
CA PRO A 96 34.58 -28.32 15.46
C PRO A 96 33.23 -28.16 16.18
N GLY A 97 32.84 -26.95 16.61
CA GLY A 97 31.55 -26.68 17.24
C GLY A 97 30.42 -26.24 16.29
N LEU A 98 30.72 -25.87 15.03
CA LEU A 98 29.75 -25.36 14.05
C LEU A 98 29.55 -26.25 12.82
N ASN A 99 30.46 -27.21 12.60
CA ASN A 99 30.47 -28.07 11.41
C ASN A 99 29.22 -28.97 11.27
N HIS A 100 28.44 -29.15 12.33
CA HIS A 100 27.21 -29.95 12.32
C HIS A 100 25.99 -29.23 11.71
N ILE A 101 26.10 -27.93 11.40
CA ILE A 101 24.98 -27.15 10.86
C ILE A 101 24.92 -27.31 9.33
N GLY A 102 23.92 -28.06 8.86
CA GLY A 102 23.69 -28.29 7.44
C GLY A 102 23.35 -27.01 6.65
N LEU A 103 23.50 -27.08 5.32
CA LEU A 103 23.17 -25.98 4.42
C LEU A 103 21.71 -25.53 4.56
N LEU A 104 20.78 -26.49 4.68
CA LEU A 104 19.34 -26.20 4.81
C LEU A 104 19.02 -25.34 6.04
N ALA A 105 19.63 -25.65 7.19
CA ALA A 105 19.45 -24.87 8.42
C ALA A 105 19.97 -23.44 8.27
N ASN A 106 21.09 -23.24 7.56
CA ASN A 106 21.63 -21.91 7.29
C ASN A 106 20.78 -21.14 6.25
N LEU A 107 20.18 -21.83 5.26
CA LEU A 107 19.25 -21.22 4.30
C LEU A 107 17.93 -20.80 4.95
N LEU A 108 17.39 -21.63 5.85
CA LEU A 108 16.25 -21.29 6.69
C LEU A 108 16.57 -20.10 7.58
N PHE A 109 17.75 -20.09 8.23
CA PHE A 109 18.19 -18.96 9.01
C PHE A 109 18.28 -17.68 8.15
N GLY A 110 18.84 -17.80 6.95
CA GLY A 110 18.90 -16.74 5.95
C GLY A 110 17.53 -16.21 5.53
N SER A 111 16.52 -17.08 5.37
CA SER A 111 15.16 -16.64 5.05
C SER A 111 14.52 -15.89 6.21
N ILE A 112 14.59 -16.42 7.43
CA ILE A 112 14.00 -15.79 8.62
C ILE A 112 14.54 -14.38 8.82
N ILE A 113 15.86 -14.21 8.77
CA ILE A 113 16.49 -12.91 8.95
C ILE A 113 16.30 -11.99 7.75
N SER A 114 15.84 -12.49 6.59
CA SER A 114 15.59 -11.67 5.40
C SER A 114 14.38 -10.74 5.54
N ALA A 115 13.45 -11.05 6.45
CA ALA A 115 12.35 -10.16 6.83
C ALA A 115 12.88 -8.80 7.31
N VAL A 116 12.19 -7.73 6.89
CA VAL A 116 12.56 -6.34 7.14
C VAL A 116 11.35 -5.64 7.71
N ASP A 117 11.57 -4.84 8.74
CA ASP A 117 10.54 -4.05 9.39
C ASP A 117 10.75 -2.56 9.12
N PRO A 118 9.77 -1.88 8.50
CA PRO A 118 9.93 -0.50 8.11
C PRO A 118 9.42 0.48 9.18
N VAL A 119 8.85 0.02 10.31
CA VAL A 119 8.03 0.87 11.19
C VAL A 119 8.78 2.09 11.70
N ALA A 120 9.98 1.91 12.26
CA ALA A 120 10.78 3.03 12.77
C ALA A 120 11.25 3.98 11.66
N VAL A 121 11.48 3.46 10.45
CA VAL A 121 11.95 4.26 9.31
C VAL A 121 10.80 5.06 8.69
N LEU A 122 9.62 4.45 8.56
CA LEU A 122 8.43 5.11 8.03
C LEU A 122 7.95 6.23 8.95
N ALA A 123 8.00 6.03 10.27
CA ALA A 123 7.69 7.08 11.24
C ALA A 123 8.58 8.32 11.03
N VAL A 124 9.88 8.10 10.85
CA VAL A 124 10.84 9.19 10.59
C VAL A 124 10.61 9.83 9.21
N PHE A 125 10.22 9.06 8.19
CA PHE A 125 9.94 9.58 6.85
C PHE A 125 8.68 10.45 6.82
N GLU A 126 7.66 10.09 7.60
CA GLU A 126 6.45 10.89 7.78
C GLU A 126 6.76 12.25 8.42
N GLU A 127 7.61 12.27 9.47
CA GLU A 127 8.05 13.51 10.12
C GLU A 127 8.87 14.44 9.21
N ILE A 128 9.81 13.88 8.45
CA ILE A 128 10.75 14.66 7.62
C ILE A 128 10.12 15.04 6.26
N HIS A 129 8.92 14.54 5.96
CA HIS A 129 8.21 14.73 4.69
C HIS A 129 9.10 14.39 3.48
N ILE A 130 9.65 13.18 3.47
CA ILE A 130 10.50 12.69 2.38
C ILE A 130 9.64 12.40 1.13
N ASN A 131 10.30 12.25 -0.02
CA ASN A 131 9.70 11.84 -1.28
C ASN A 131 8.73 10.64 -1.11
N GLU A 132 7.48 10.83 -1.53
CA GLU A 132 6.42 9.81 -1.47
C GLU A 132 6.83 8.51 -2.19
N LEU A 133 7.65 8.61 -3.23
CA LEU A 133 8.17 7.47 -3.97
C LEU A 133 9.08 6.59 -3.09
N LEU A 134 9.93 7.19 -2.26
CA LEU A 134 10.81 6.43 -1.37
C LEU A 134 10.00 5.74 -0.27
N HIS A 135 9.06 6.48 0.31
CA HIS A 135 8.14 5.97 1.32
C HIS A 135 7.36 4.74 0.81
N ILE A 136 6.76 4.82 -0.38
CA ILE A 136 5.98 3.69 -0.92
C ILE A 136 6.86 2.49 -1.31
N LEU A 137 8.10 2.72 -1.75
CA LEU A 137 9.03 1.63 -2.07
C LEU A 137 9.43 0.86 -0.81
N VAL A 138 9.85 1.55 0.26
CA VAL A 138 10.26 0.90 1.52
C VAL A 138 9.07 0.22 2.22
N PHE A 139 7.90 0.87 2.23
CA PHE A 139 6.68 0.28 2.78
C PHE A 139 6.26 -0.97 2.01
N GLY A 140 6.20 -0.88 0.67
CA GLY A 140 5.77 -1.99 -0.18
C GLY A 140 6.76 -3.16 -0.18
N GLU A 141 8.06 -2.86 -0.14
CA GLU A 141 9.12 -3.88 0.02
C GLU A 141 8.87 -4.68 1.29
N SER A 142 8.73 -4.01 2.43
CA SER A 142 8.65 -4.67 3.72
C SER A 142 7.35 -5.45 3.90
N LEU A 143 6.22 -4.90 3.46
CA LEU A 143 4.92 -5.57 3.46
C LEU A 143 4.97 -6.91 2.70
N LEU A 144 5.51 -6.90 1.47
CA LEU A 144 5.56 -8.10 0.64
C LEU A 144 6.71 -9.04 1.03
N ASN A 145 7.81 -8.50 1.54
CA ASN A 145 8.94 -9.27 2.06
C ASN A 145 8.50 -10.21 3.20
N ASP A 146 7.70 -9.72 4.14
CA ASP A 146 7.22 -10.54 5.26
C ASP A 146 6.46 -11.77 4.75
N ALA A 147 5.61 -11.59 3.73
CA ALA A 147 4.88 -12.67 3.10
C ALA A 147 5.81 -13.66 2.39
N VAL A 148 6.78 -13.17 1.61
CA VAL A 148 7.77 -14.01 0.91
C VAL A 148 8.64 -14.78 1.90
N THR A 149 9.06 -14.14 3.00
CA THR A 149 9.86 -14.76 4.06
C THR A 149 9.12 -15.92 4.70
N VAL A 150 7.83 -15.77 5.01
CA VAL A 150 7.05 -16.86 5.61
C VAL A 150 6.84 -18.01 4.61
N VAL A 151 6.65 -17.72 3.32
CA VAL A 151 6.59 -18.79 2.30
C VAL A 151 7.93 -19.53 2.21
N LEU A 152 9.06 -18.84 2.26
CA LEU A 152 10.38 -19.48 2.31
C LEU A 152 10.59 -20.29 3.59
N TYR A 153 10.11 -19.79 4.73
CA TYR A 153 10.17 -20.48 6.01
C TYR A 153 9.48 -21.86 5.90
N HIS A 154 8.22 -21.89 5.46
CA HIS A 154 7.49 -23.17 5.31
C HIS A 154 8.12 -24.07 4.25
N LEU A 155 8.62 -23.52 3.14
CA LEU A 155 9.32 -24.30 2.13
C LEU A 155 10.56 -25.02 2.69
N PHE A 156 11.38 -24.31 3.48
CA PHE A 156 12.58 -24.91 4.08
C PHE A 156 12.27 -25.81 5.27
N GLU A 157 11.22 -25.52 6.03
CA GLU A 157 10.71 -26.39 7.09
C GLU A 157 10.23 -27.73 6.51
N GLU A 158 9.47 -27.70 5.40
CA GLU A 158 9.01 -28.91 4.73
C GLU A 158 10.19 -29.69 4.12
N PHE A 159 11.18 -29.00 3.56
CA PHE A 159 12.43 -29.63 3.14
C PHE A 159 13.23 -30.29 4.27
N ALA A 160 13.08 -29.84 5.51
CA ALA A 160 13.75 -30.44 6.66
C ALA A 160 13.14 -31.77 7.09
N THR A 161 11.95 -32.11 6.58
CA THR A 161 11.31 -33.41 6.82
C THR A 161 11.82 -34.50 5.88
N PHE A 162 12.44 -34.15 4.75
CA PHE A 162 13.02 -35.11 3.81
C PHE A 162 14.45 -35.50 4.21
N GLU A 163 14.76 -36.80 4.15
CA GLU A 163 16.09 -37.32 4.50
C GLU A 163 17.18 -36.98 3.48
N GLN A 164 16.81 -36.89 2.19
CA GLN A 164 17.71 -36.47 1.11
C GLN A 164 16.94 -35.58 0.12
N VAL A 165 17.52 -34.40 -0.16
CA VAL A 165 16.96 -33.44 -1.14
C VAL A 165 17.60 -33.71 -2.50
N THR A 166 16.80 -34.16 -3.46
CA THR A 166 17.24 -34.36 -4.84
C THR A 166 17.13 -33.08 -5.68
N ILE A 167 17.79 -33.04 -6.84
CA ILE A 167 17.69 -31.90 -7.77
C ILE A 167 16.23 -31.69 -8.24
N ILE A 168 15.46 -32.77 -8.35
CA ILE A 168 14.04 -32.71 -8.71
C ILE A 168 13.26 -31.97 -7.63
N ASP A 169 13.54 -32.24 -6.35
CA ASP A 169 12.88 -31.58 -5.23
C ASP A 169 13.19 -30.08 -5.18
N ILE A 170 14.40 -29.67 -5.56
CA ILE A 170 14.77 -28.25 -5.65
C ILE A 170 13.93 -27.54 -6.74
N ILE A 171 13.79 -28.16 -7.92
CA ILE A 171 12.97 -27.61 -9.01
C ILE A 171 11.50 -27.56 -8.60
N LEU A 172 11.01 -28.62 -7.94
CA LEU A 172 9.65 -28.68 -7.44
C LEU A 172 9.39 -27.63 -6.35
N GLY A 173 10.35 -27.40 -5.45
CA GLY A 173 10.27 -26.34 -4.44
C GLY A 173 10.25 -24.94 -5.04
N PHE A 174 11.05 -24.70 -6.08
CA PHE A 174 11.00 -23.44 -6.82
C PHE A 174 9.63 -23.23 -7.48
N LEU A 175 9.06 -24.26 -8.10
CA LEU A 175 7.72 -24.17 -8.68
C LEU A 175 6.65 -24.00 -7.61
N SER A 176 6.76 -24.73 -6.50
CA SER A 176 5.87 -24.66 -5.33
C SER A 176 5.84 -23.25 -4.75
N PHE A 177 7.00 -22.59 -4.63
CA PHE A 177 7.08 -21.20 -4.18
C PHE A 177 6.16 -20.26 -4.99
N PHE A 178 6.14 -20.38 -6.31
CA PHE A 178 5.23 -19.58 -7.15
C PHE A 178 3.78 -20.02 -7.04
N VAL A 179 3.51 -21.33 -6.98
CA VAL A 179 2.15 -21.86 -6.87
C VAL A 179 1.50 -21.44 -5.54
N VAL A 180 2.22 -21.60 -4.42
CA VAL A 180 1.77 -21.23 -3.08
C VAL A 180 1.56 -19.73 -2.96
N SER A 181 2.48 -18.92 -3.51
CA SER A 181 2.40 -17.45 -3.47
C SER A 181 1.25 -16.92 -4.34
N LEU A 182 1.17 -17.35 -5.61
CA LEU A 182 0.14 -16.91 -6.55
C LEU A 182 -1.24 -17.49 -6.20
N GLY A 183 -1.29 -18.71 -5.69
CA GLY A 183 -2.51 -19.33 -5.18
C GLY A 183 -3.08 -18.56 -3.98
N GLY A 184 -2.22 -18.15 -3.03
CA GLY A 184 -2.62 -17.27 -1.93
C GLY A 184 -3.22 -15.95 -2.44
N VAL A 185 -2.54 -15.29 -3.38
CA VAL A 185 -3.06 -14.07 -4.02
C VAL A 185 -4.42 -14.30 -4.68
N PHE A 186 -4.58 -15.41 -5.41
CA PHE A 186 -5.83 -15.75 -6.08
C PHE A 186 -7.00 -15.94 -5.10
N VAL A 187 -6.79 -16.70 -4.01
CA VAL A 187 -7.78 -16.87 -2.94
C VAL A 187 -8.13 -15.53 -2.30
N GLY A 188 -7.12 -14.70 -2.00
CA GLY A 188 -7.32 -13.37 -1.45
C GLY A 188 -8.14 -12.46 -2.36
N VAL A 189 -7.90 -12.49 -3.67
CA VAL A 189 -8.69 -11.75 -4.66
C VAL A 189 -10.15 -12.21 -4.67
N ILE A 190 -10.41 -13.53 -4.64
CA ILE A 190 -11.77 -14.07 -4.60
C ILE A 190 -12.52 -13.54 -3.38
N TYR A 191 -11.96 -13.69 -2.19
CA TYR A 191 -12.60 -13.22 -0.95
C TYR A 191 -12.72 -11.69 -0.89
N GLY A 192 -11.74 -10.95 -1.44
CA GLY A 192 -11.82 -9.50 -1.56
C GLY A 192 -12.98 -9.04 -2.46
N VAL A 193 -13.23 -9.74 -3.56
CA VAL A 193 -14.37 -9.49 -4.46
C VAL A 193 -15.69 -9.87 -3.79
N ILE A 194 -15.75 -11.00 -3.08
CA ILE A 194 -16.94 -11.42 -2.32
C ILE A 194 -17.28 -10.40 -1.23
N ALA A 195 -16.28 -9.89 -0.51
CA ALA A 195 -16.46 -8.85 0.49
C ALA A 195 -16.98 -7.54 -0.12
N ALA A 196 -16.38 -7.12 -1.25
CA ALA A 196 -16.85 -5.96 -2.00
C ALA A 196 -18.31 -6.13 -2.45
N PHE A 197 -18.68 -7.30 -2.96
CA PHE A 197 -20.06 -7.61 -3.37
C PHE A 197 -21.02 -7.62 -2.18
N THR A 198 -20.64 -8.22 -1.06
CA THR A 198 -21.48 -8.31 0.15
C THR A 198 -21.69 -6.93 0.78
N SER A 199 -20.65 -6.09 0.78
CA SER A 199 -20.74 -4.71 1.28
C SER A 199 -21.78 -3.87 0.53
N ARG A 200 -22.08 -4.21 -0.74
CA ARG A 200 -23.13 -3.57 -1.54
C ARG A 200 -24.52 -3.74 -0.94
N PHE A 201 -24.82 -4.90 -0.35
CA PHE A 201 -26.15 -5.24 0.18
C PHE A 201 -26.33 -4.86 1.66
N THR A 202 -25.25 -4.45 2.33
CA THR A 202 -25.21 -4.22 3.78
C THR A 202 -25.69 -2.81 4.19
N SER A 203 -26.25 -2.03 3.26
CA SER A 203 -26.60 -0.61 3.48
C SER A 203 -27.58 -0.36 4.65
N HIS A 204 -28.35 -1.37 5.07
CA HIS A 204 -29.35 -1.25 6.13
C HIS A 204 -28.82 -1.54 7.55
N ILE A 205 -27.67 -2.20 7.71
CA ILE A 205 -27.13 -2.62 9.03
C ILE A 205 -25.69 -2.11 9.19
N ARG A 206 -25.56 -0.83 9.59
CA ARG A 206 -24.27 -0.13 9.67
C ARG A 206 -23.27 -0.71 10.68
N VAL A 207 -23.75 -1.43 11.69
CA VAL A 207 -22.90 -2.03 12.75
C VAL A 207 -22.09 -3.23 12.23
N ILE A 208 -22.60 -3.91 11.21
CA ILE A 208 -21.98 -5.14 10.68
C ILE A 208 -20.97 -4.83 9.55
N GLU A 209 -21.01 -3.61 8.99
CA GLU A 209 -20.11 -3.16 7.91
C GLU A 209 -18.61 -3.36 8.25
N PRO A 210 -18.11 -2.97 9.44
CA PRO A 210 -16.72 -3.26 9.83
C PRO A 210 -16.43 -4.75 9.96
N LEU A 211 -17.37 -5.52 10.54
CA LEU A 211 -17.19 -6.95 10.81
C LEU A 211 -16.96 -7.76 9.54
N PHE A 212 -17.57 -7.38 8.41
CA PHE A 212 -17.34 -8.06 7.14
C PHE A 212 -15.90 -7.92 6.63
N VAL A 213 -15.24 -6.79 6.86
CA VAL A 213 -13.83 -6.63 6.45
C VAL A 213 -12.96 -7.65 7.18
N PHE A 214 -13.13 -7.78 8.49
CA PHE A 214 -12.39 -8.78 9.28
C PHE A 214 -12.78 -10.20 8.87
N LEU A 215 -14.07 -10.51 8.81
CA LEU A 215 -14.56 -11.85 8.53
C LEU A 215 -14.02 -12.36 7.20
N TYR A 216 -14.16 -11.61 6.11
CA TYR A 216 -13.73 -12.07 4.80
C TYR A 216 -12.21 -12.14 4.66
N SER A 217 -11.46 -11.24 5.30
CA SER A 217 -9.99 -11.32 5.31
C SER A 217 -9.50 -12.53 6.09
N TYR A 218 -10.07 -12.82 7.27
CA TYR A 218 -9.75 -14.04 8.02
C TYR A 218 -10.21 -15.32 7.31
N MET A 219 -11.35 -15.29 6.62
CA MET A 219 -11.77 -16.43 5.79
C MET A 219 -10.81 -16.68 4.62
N ALA A 220 -10.26 -15.62 4.03
CA ALA A 220 -9.22 -15.74 3.01
C ALA A 220 -7.95 -16.40 3.57
N TYR A 221 -7.52 -15.98 4.77
CA TYR A 221 -6.39 -16.57 5.48
C TYR A 221 -6.61 -18.07 5.73
N LEU A 222 -7.69 -18.42 6.43
CA LEU A 222 -7.99 -19.80 6.82
C LEU A 222 -8.22 -20.72 5.61
N SER A 223 -8.85 -20.20 4.55
CA SER A 223 -9.06 -20.99 3.33
C SER A 223 -7.74 -21.26 2.61
N ALA A 224 -6.84 -20.28 2.54
CA ALA A 224 -5.53 -20.48 1.92
C ALA A 224 -4.69 -21.47 2.72
N GLU A 225 -4.66 -21.38 4.05
CA GLU A 225 -3.99 -22.36 4.92
C GLU A 225 -4.58 -23.78 4.73
N LEU A 226 -5.90 -23.91 4.60
CA LEU A 226 -6.55 -25.21 4.35
C LEU A 226 -6.11 -25.86 3.02
N PHE A 227 -5.79 -25.06 2.01
CA PHE A 227 -5.30 -25.53 0.72
C PHE A 227 -3.76 -25.61 0.63
N HIS A 228 -3.04 -25.45 1.75
CA HIS A 228 -1.58 -25.34 1.77
C HIS A 228 -1.03 -24.23 0.86
N LEU A 229 -1.79 -23.14 0.73
CA LEU A 229 -1.40 -21.92 0.02
C LEU A 229 -0.99 -20.84 1.04
N SER A 230 -0.35 -19.77 0.58
CA SER A 230 0.09 -18.70 1.49
C SER A 230 -1.10 -17.92 2.06
N GLY A 231 -1.45 -18.17 3.32
CA GLY A 231 -2.47 -17.43 4.06
C GLY A 231 -2.17 -15.94 4.15
N ILE A 232 -0.90 -15.59 4.35
CA ILE A 232 -0.44 -14.20 4.45
C ILE A 232 -0.62 -13.46 3.11
N MET A 233 -0.24 -14.07 1.99
CA MET A 233 -0.47 -13.47 0.67
C MET A 233 -1.98 -13.32 0.38
N ALA A 234 -2.80 -14.27 0.85
CA ALA A 234 -4.25 -14.16 0.75
C ALA A 234 -4.81 -12.99 1.57
N LEU A 235 -4.30 -12.75 2.78
CA LEU A 235 -4.67 -11.59 3.60
C LEU A 235 -4.33 -10.28 2.90
N ILE A 236 -3.10 -10.12 2.42
CA ILE A 236 -2.65 -8.91 1.72
C ILE A 236 -3.52 -8.67 0.49
N ALA A 237 -3.68 -9.69 -0.37
CA ALA A 237 -4.47 -9.57 -1.59
C ALA A 237 -5.94 -9.23 -1.29
N SER A 238 -6.52 -9.85 -0.24
CA SER A 238 -7.89 -9.55 0.18
C SER A 238 -8.04 -8.09 0.65
N GLY A 239 -7.13 -7.58 1.48
CA GLY A 239 -7.16 -6.20 1.97
C GLY A 239 -6.99 -5.17 0.86
N VAL A 240 -6.04 -5.41 -0.04
CA VAL A 240 -5.76 -4.55 -1.21
C VAL A 240 -6.96 -4.48 -2.17
N VAL A 241 -7.62 -5.62 -2.42
CA VAL A 241 -8.83 -5.67 -3.25
C VAL A 241 -10.02 -5.03 -2.55
N MET A 242 -10.20 -5.26 -1.24
CA MET A 242 -11.32 -4.70 -0.50
C MET A 242 -11.31 -3.18 -0.47
N ARG A 243 -10.14 -2.56 -0.19
CA ARG A 243 -10.02 -1.11 0.01
C ARG A 243 -10.81 -0.25 -1.00
N PRO A 244 -10.55 -0.26 -2.31
CA PRO A 244 -11.21 0.67 -3.24
C PRO A 244 -12.72 0.45 -3.42
N TYR A 245 -13.23 -0.75 -3.15
CA TYR A 245 -14.64 -1.10 -3.37
C TYR A 245 -15.47 -1.02 -2.08
N VAL A 246 -14.94 -1.56 -1.00
CA VAL A 246 -15.58 -1.57 0.31
C VAL A 246 -15.63 -0.15 0.88
N GLU A 247 -14.56 0.65 0.78
CA GLU A 247 -14.58 2.06 1.21
C GLU A 247 -15.63 2.89 0.46
N ALA A 248 -15.91 2.55 -0.80
CA ALA A 248 -16.95 3.23 -1.59
C ALA A 248 -18.39 2.84 -1.16
N ASN A 249 -18.57 1.64 -0.61
CA ASN A 249 -19.86 1.11 -0.19
C ASN A 249 -20.20 1.40 1.28
N ILE A 250 -19.18 1.55 2.12
CA ILE A 250 -19.32 1.73 3.56
C ILE A 250 -19.58 3.20 3.94
N SER A 251 -20.29 3.43 5.05
CA SER A 251 -20.53 4.77 5.59
C SER A 251 -19.27 5.39 6.23
N HIS A 252 -19.13 6.73 6.25
CA HIS A 252 -17.96 7.39 6.86
C HIS A 252 -17.73 7.02 8.33
N LYS A 253 -18.81 6.81 9.11
CA LYS A 253 -18.70 6.37 10.52
C LYS A 253 -18.08 4.98 10.63
N SER A 254 -18.50 4.05 9.77
CA SER A 254 -17.97 2.69 9.72
C SER A 254 -16.54 2.65 9.20
N HIS A 255 -16.20 3.44 8.16
CA HIS A 255 -14.82 3.60 7.69
C HIS A 255 -13.88 4.05 8.81
N THR A 256 -14.30 5.05 9.58
CA THR A 256 -13.54 5.55 10.74
C THR A 256 -13.39 4.47 11.81
N THR A 257 -14.43 3.67 12.02
CA THR A 257 -14.40 2.54 12.97
C THR A 257 -13.40 1.47 12.52
N ILE A 258 -13.43 1.07 11.25
CA ILE A 258 -12.48 0.11 10.66
C ILE A 258 -11.05 0.63 10.82
N LYS A 259 -10.82 1.90 10.51
CA LYS A 259 -9.50 2.54 10.60
C LYS A 259 -8.92 2.49 12.01
N TYR A 260 -9.62 3.03 13.00
CA TYR A 260 -9.09 3.06 14.35
C TYR A 260 -8.98 1.65 14.95
N PHE A 261 -9.94 0.77 14.67
CA PHE A 261 -9.90 -0.58 15.19
C PHE A 261 -8.75 -1.41 14.60
N LEU A 262 -8.55 -1.42 13.28
CA LEU A 262 -7.41 -2.09 12.65
C LEU A 262 -6.09 -1.52 13.15
N LYS A 263 -5.96 -0.20 13.21
CA LYS A 263 -4.73 0.45 13.67
C LYS A 263 -4.42 0.11 15.12
N MET A 264 -5.42 0.14 16.00
CA MET A 264 -5.27 -0.25 17.40
C MET A 264 -4.93 -1.74 17.55
N TRP A 265 -5.61 -2.63 16.83
CA TRP A 265 -5.33 -4.07 16.91
C TRP A 265 -3.92 -4.38 16.40
N SER A 266 -3.55 -3.88 15.23
CA SER A 266 -2.21 -4.00 14.65
C SER A 266 -1.13 -3.52 15.64
N SER A 267 -1.31 -2.32 16.22
CA SER A 267 -0.39 -1.76 17.21
C SER A 267 -0.29 -2.59 18.50
N VAL A 268 -1.40 -3.16 18.99
CA VAL A 268 -1.39 -4.07 20.15
C VAL A 268 -0.62 -5.36 19.81
N SER A 269 -0.86 -5.95 18.65
CA SER A 269 -0.14 -7.15 18.21
C SER A 269 1.36 -6.89 18.09
N GLU A 270 1.76 -5.80 17.46
CA GLU A 270 3.16 -5.41 17.30
C GLU A 270 3.83 -5.16 18.67
N THR A 271 3.14 -4.46 19.56
CA THR A 271 3.60 -4.21 20.94
C THR A 271 3.85 -5.49 21.71
N LEU A 272 2.94 -6.47 21.61
CA LEU A 272 3.12 -7.76 22.25
C LEU A 272 4.35 -8.49 21.71
N ILE A 273 4.59 -8.49 20.39
CA ILE A 273 5.77 -9.17 19.81
C ILE A 273 7.07 -8.53 20.33
N PHE A 274 7.17 -7.19 20.38
CA PHE A 274 8.36 -6.52 20.90
C PHE A 274 8.58 -6.75 22.41
N ILE A 275 7.50 -6.79 23.20
CA ILE A 275 7.59 -7.13 24.63
C ILE A 275 8.08 -8.58 24.79
N PHE A 276 7.53 -9.54 24.02
CA PHE A 276 7.98 -10.94 24.05
C PHE A 276 9.43 -11.09 23.62
N LEU A 277 9.89 -10.34 22.63
CA LEU A 277 11.30 -10.26 22.24
C LEU A 277 12.18 -9.84 23.42
N GLY A 278 11.80 -8.77 24.14
CA GLY A 278 12.52 -8.30 25.31
C GLY A 278 12.53 -9.33 26.45
N VAL A 279 11.39 -9.94 26.76
CA VAL A 279 11.29 -10.98 27.81
C VAL A 279 12.15 -12.19 27.47
N SER A 280 12.09 -12.67 26.22
CA SER A 280 12.86 -13.82 25.73
C SER A 280 14.37 -13.57 25.79
N THR A 281 14.81 -12.33 25.65
CA THR A 281 16.24 -11.96 25.74
C THR A 281 16.82 -12.12 27.16
N VAL A 282 15.99 -12.01 28.21
CA VAL A 282 16.46 -12.09 29.62
C VAL A 282 16.23 -13.46 30.22
N ALA A 283 15.07 -14.04 29.91
CA ALA A 283 14.57 -15.28 30.49
C ALA A 283 14.77 -16.51 29.59
N GLY A 284 15.14 -16.31 28.32
CA GLY A 284 15.39 -17.39 27.37
C GLY A 284 16.72 -18.11 27.58
N HIS A 285 16.81 -19.33 27.04
CA HIS A 285 18.06 -20.06 26.94
C HIS A 285 18.86 -19.54 25.73
N HIS A 286 20.10 -19.13 25.97
CA HIS A 286 20.97 -18.58 24.93
C HIS A 286 22.24 -19.42 24.79
N TYR A 287 22.48 -19.91 23.58
CA TYR A 287 23.75 -20.52 23.22
C TYR A 287 24.62 -19.50 22.48
N TRP A 288 25.58 -18.93 23.19
CA TRP A 288 26.38 -17.82 22.69
C TRP A 288 27.60 -18.30 21.90
N ASN A 289 27.62 -18.01 20.59
CA ASN A 289 28.77 -18.22 19.73
C ASN A 289 29.20 -16.90 19.09
N TRP A 290 30.31 -16.33 19.56
CA TRP A 290 30.82 -15.04 19.10
C TRP A 290 31.06 -15.00 17.59
N THR A 291 31.66 -16.06 17.03
CA THR A 291 31.98 -16.16 15.61
C THR A 291 30.72 -16.13 14.76
N PHE A 292 29.71 -16.90 15.14
CA PHE A 292 28.43 -16.95 14.42
C PHE A 292 27.68 -15.61 14.51
N VAL A 293 27.57 -15.03 15.70
CA VAL A 293 26.80 -13.80 15.93
C VAL A 293 27.44 -12.60 15.22
N ILE A 294 28.74 -12.40 15.36
CA ILE A 294 29.45 -11.28 14.72
C ILE A 294 29.44 -11.43 13.19
N SER A 295 29.68 -12.64 12.68
CA SER A 295 29.64 -12.88 11.23
C SER A 295 28.23 -12.68 10.66
N THR A 296 27.19 -13.10 11.39
CA THR A 296 25.80 -12.83 11.01
C THR A 296 25.55 -11.32 10.91
N LEU A 297 25.94 -10.54 11.93
CA LEU A 297 25.75 -9.09 11.94
C LEU A 297 26.46 -8.43 10.75
N LEU A 298 27.73 -8.75 10.53
CA LEU A 298 28.53 -8.19 9.45
C LEU A 298 27.95 -8.54 8.07
N PHE A 299 27.69 -9.82 7.82
CA PHE A 299 27.18 -10.27 6.52
C PHE A 299 25.74 -9.85 6.27
N CYS A 300 24.91 -9.68 7.31
CA CYS A 300 23.57 -9.14 7.16
C CYS A 300 23.61 -7.71 6.59
N LEU A 301 24.50 -6.85 7.09
CA LEU A 301 24.70 -5.49 6.58
C LEU A 301 25.26 -5.49 5.16
N ILE A 302 26.26 -6.32 4.88
CA ILE A 302 26.88 -6.42 3.54
C ILE A 302 25.88 -6.96 2.52
N ALA A 303 25.15 -8.03 2.85
CA ALA A 303 24.15 -8.65 1.98
C ALA A 303 23.09 -7.62 1.58
N ARG A 304 22.64 -6.80 2.54
CA ARG A 304 21.65 -5.75 2.32
C ARG A 304 22.18 -4.67 1.37
N VAL A 305 23.37 -4.13 1.63
CA VAL A 305 23.97 -3.08 0.79
C VAL A 305 24.22 -3.59 -0.63
N LEU A 306 24.83 -4.78 -0.77
CA LEU A 306 25.08 -5.37 -2.08
C LEU A 306 23.77 -5.68 -2.82
N GLY A 307 22.78 -6.25 -2.13
CA GLY A 307 21.48 -6.57 -2.71
C GLY A 307 20.79 -5.32 -3.26
N VAL A 308 20.72 -4.25 -2.48
CA VAL A 308 20.12 -2.98 -2.94
C VAL A 308 20.90 -2.39 -4.11
N LEU A 309 22.24 -2.38 -4.09
CA LEU A 309 23.05 -1.86 -5.20
C LEU A 309 22.86 -2.66 -6.50
N VAL A 310 22.87 -4.00 -6.42
CA VAL A 310 22.69 -4.87 -7.59
C VAL A 310 21.28 -4.74 -8.17
N LEU A 311 20.26 -4.77 -7.31
CA LEU A 311 18.86 -4.65 -7.75
C LEU A 311 18.58 -3.28 -8.34
N THR A 312 19.07 -2.22 -7.70
CA THR A 312 18.88 -0.84 -8.19
C THR A 312 19.61 -0.59 -9.50
N TRP A 313 20.77 -1.20 -9.72
CA TRP A 313 21.46 -1.17 -11.01
C TRP A 313 20.59 -1.76 -12.13
N PHE A 314 19.97 -2.91 -11.88
CA PHE A 314 19.04 -3.53 -12.83
C PHE A 314 17.77 -2.68 -13.04
N ILE A 315 17.14 -2.23 -11.96
CA ILE A 315 15.90 -1.42 -11.99
C ILE A 315 16.13 -0.09 -12.72
N ASN A 316 17.26 0.58 -12.48
CA ASN A 316 17.57 1.88 -13.09
C ASN A 316 17.76 1.80 -14.62
N LYS A 317 17.93 0.60 -15.19
CA LYS A 317 17.96 0.38 -16.63
C LYS A 317 16.56 0.44 -17.26
N PHE A 318 15.53 0.00 -16.54
CA PHE A 318 14.15 -0.08 -17.02
C PHE A 318 13.28 1.11 -16.57
N ARG A 319 13.76 1.93 -15.63
CA ARG A 319 12.96 2.99 -15.01
C ARG A 319 13.24 4.38 -15.62
N ILE A 320 12.17 5.12 -15.88
CA ILE A 320 12.21 6.51 -16.37
C ILE A 320 12.73 7.46 -15.27
N VAL A 321 12.25 7.30 -14.03
CA VAL A 321 12.72 8.04 -12.85
C VAL A 321 13.74 7.19 -12.10
N LYS A 322 15.03 7.50 -12.26
CA LYS A 322 16.12 6.75 -11.62
C LYS A 322 16.18 6.99 -10.11
N LEU A 323 16.50 5.94 -9.36
CA LEU A 323 16.84 6.04 -7.94
C LEU A 323 18.23 6.63 -7.81
N THR A 324 18.36 7.75 -7.08
CA THR A 324 19.65 8.38 -6.84
C THR A 324 20.48 7.54 -5.87
N PRO A 325 21.82 7.63 -5.89
CA PRO A 325 22.67 6.90 -4.93
C PRO A 325 22.34 7.24 -3.47
N LYS A 326 21.83 8.45 -3.21
CA LYS A 326 21.31 8.85 -1.89
C LYS A 326 20.08 8.03 -1.50
N ASP A 327 19.11 7.88 -2.41
CA ASP A 327 17.91 7.07 -2.19
C ASP A 327 18.28 5.60 -1.97
N GLN A 328 19.26 5.07 -2.73
CA GLN A 328 19.73 3.69 -2.58
C GLN A 328 20.34 3.45 -1.20
N PHE A 329 21.18 4.37 -0.72
CA PHE A 329 21.76 4.29 0.61
C PHE A 329 20.68 4.30 1.69
N ILE A 330 19.64 5.12 1.54
CA ILE A 330 18.53 5.18 2.50
C ILE A 330 17.70 3.89 2.48
N ILE A 331 17.43 3.30 1.31
CA ILE A 331 16.73 2.00 1.21
C ILE A 331 17.56 0.88 1.84
N ALA A 332 18.87 0.89 1.63
CA ALA A 332 19.77 -0.09 2.22
C ALA A 332 19.84 0.06 3.75
N TYR A 333 19.98 1.29 4.25
CA TYR A 333 20.10 1.58 5.69
C TYR A 333 18.77 1.45 6.44
N GLY A 334 17.65 1.78 5.78
CA GLY A 334 16.30 1.70 6.35
C GLY A 334 15.71 0.28 6.41
N GLY A 335 16.48 -0.74 6.01
CA GLY A 335 16.05 -2.13 6.11
C GLY A 335 16.27 -2.72 7.51
N LEU A 336 15.57 -2.20 8.52
CA LEU A 336 15.70 -2.69 9.91
C LEU A 336 15.19 -4.13 10.04
N ARG A 337 15.74 -4.90 10.97
CA ARG A 337 15.27 -6.28 11.21
C ARG A 337 14.10 -6.27 12.19
N GLY A 338 13.09 -7.06 11.84
CA GLY A 338 11.77 -6.99 12.43
C GLY A 338 11.45 -7.98 13.52
N ALA A 339 10.34 -7.70 14.20
CA ALA A 339 9.73 -8.54 15.20
C ALA A 339 9.30 -9.93 14.64
N ILE A 340 8.95 -9.99 13.35
CA ILE A 340 8.53 -11.22 12.67
C ILE A 340 9.68 -12.23 12.57
N ALA A 341 10.91 -11.78 12.31
CA ALA A 341 12.09 -12.67 12.24
C ALA A 341 12.35 -13.36 13.59
N PHE A 342 12.18 -12.64 14.69
CA PHE A 342 12.26 -13.22 16.04
C PHE A 342 11.20 -14.30 16.25
N SER A 343 9.93 -13.99 15.95
CA SER A 343 8.84 -14.94 16.12
C SER A 343 9.07 -16.21 15.30
N LEU A 344 9.36 -16.10 14.00
CA LEU A 344 9.58 -17.27 13.14
C LEU A 344 10.71 -18.17 13.66
N CYS A 345 11.81 -17.60 14.17
CA CYS A 345 12.87 -18.39 14.78
C CYS A 345 12.43 -19.05 16.11
N TYR A 346 11.66 -18.34 16.93
CA TYR A 346 11.11 -18.87 18.18
C TYR A 346 10.04 -19.95 17.95
N LEU A 347 9.42 -19.99 16.78
CA LEU A 347 8.43 -21.00 16.43
C LEU A 347 9.07 -22.31 15.91
N LEU A 348 10.37 -22.30 15.61
CA LEU A 348 11.06 -23.41 14.96
C LEU A 348 11.08 -24.67 15.84
N ASP A 349 10.80 -25.85 15.27
CA ASP A 349 10.79 -27.10 16.03
C ASP A 349 12.20 -27.55 16.44
N TYR A 350 12.39 -27.83 17.74
CA TYR A 350 13.64 -28.32 18.31
C TYR A 350 14.06 -29.68 17.76
N LYS A 351 13.11 -30.51 17.31
CA LYS A 351 13.41 -31.85 16.78
C LYS A 351 14.18 -31.82 15.47
N HIS A 352 13.84 -30.88 14.59
CA HIS A 352 14.46 -30.73 13.28
C HIS A 352 15.69 -29.81 13.33
N PHE A 353 15.72 -28.86 14.27
CA PHE A 353 16.79 -27.85 14.37
C PHE A 353 17.36 -27.75 15.80
N GLY A 354 18.25 -28.67 16.16
CA GLY A 354 18.89 -28.70 17.49
C GLY A 354 19.72 -27.45 17.85
N MET A 355 20.06 -26.58 16.89
CA MET A 355 20.82 -25.34 17.09
C MET A 355 19.96 -24.07 17.10
N ARG A 356 18.64 -24.21 17.27
CA ARG A 356 17.68 -23.10 17.32
C ARG A 356 18.10 -21.98 18.29
N ASP A 357 18.59 -22.30 19.48
CA ASP A 357 18.94 -21.29 20.49
C ASP A 357 20.11 -20.40 20.05
N MET A 358 21.01 -20.94 19.21
CA MET A 358 22.09 -20.16 18.60
C MET A 358 21.54 -19.19 17.56
N PHE A 359 20.62 -19.64 16.70
CA PHE A 359 19.94 -18.80 15.71
C PHE A 359 19.12 -17.70 16.38
N LEU A 360 18.39 -18.04 17.44
CA LEU A 360 17.60 -17.10 18.20
C LEU A 360 18.49 -16.01 18.82
N THR A 361 19.61 -16.39 19.42
CA THR A 361 20.59 -15.46 20.00
C THR A 361 21.19 -14.53 18.95
N ALA A 362 21.51 -15.04 17.76
CA ALA A 362 22.00 -14.23 16.65
C ALA A 362 20.95 -13.24 16.13
N ILE A 363 19.71 -13.69 15.92
CA ILE A 363 18.60 -12.83 15.45
C ILE A 363 18.30 -11.74 16.47
N ILE A 364 18.21 -12.08 17.76
CA ILE A 364 18.02 -11.10 18.83
C ILE A 364 19.13 -10.04 18.76
N THR A 365 20.41 -10.45 18.70
CA THR A 365 21.54 -9.51 18.62
C THR A 365 21.44 -8.60 17.40
N VAL A 366 21.07 -9.14 16.22
CA VAL A 366 20.88 -8.34 15.00
C VAL A 366 19.69 -7.38 15.14
N ILE A 367 18.57 -7.80 15.71
CA ILE A 367 17.42 -6.92 15.95
C ILE A 367 17.81 -5.81 16.91
N PHE A 368 18.50 -6.11 18.01
CA PHE A 368 19.00 -5.08 18.93
C PHE A 368 19.93 -4.08 18.21
N PHE A 369 20.88 -4.58 17.42
CA PHE A 369 21.77 -3.70 16.67
C PHE A 369 21.00 -2.82 15.66
N THR A 370 20.11 -3.40 14.86
CA THR A 370 19.36 -2.64 13.85
C THR A 370 18.37 -1.67 14.49
N VAL A 371 17.55 -2.10 15.45
CA VAL A 371 16.53 -1.26 16.08
C VAL A 371 17.15 -0.14 16.92
N PHE A 372 18.16 -0.42 17.76
CA PHE A 372 18.79 0.62 18.59
C PHE A 372 19.79 1.47 17.82
N VAL A 373 20.72 0.86 17.08
CA VAL A 373 21.77 1.63 16.38
C VAL A 373 21.20 2.24 15.10
N GLN A 374 20.70 1.43 14.17
CA GLN A 374 20.21 1.96 12.88
C GLN A 374 18.91 2.76 13.05
N GLY A 375 18.00 2.33 13.93
CA GLY A 375 16.74 3.02 14.20
C GLY A 375 16.92 4.39 14.86
N MET A 376 17.86 4.57 15.81
CA MET A 376 18.14 5.90 16.39
C MET A 376 18.92 6.81 15.43
N THR A 377 19.78 6.22 14.58
CA THR A 377 20.64 6.99 13.67
C THR A 377 20.00 7.34 12.34
N ILE A 378 18.86 6.76 11.97
CA ILE A 378 18.17 7.05 10.70
C ILE A 378 17.79 8.54 10.57
N ARG A 379 17.26 9.14 11.64
CA ARG A 379 16.81 10.54 11.66
C ARG A 379 17.96 11.52 11.36
N PRO A 380 19.08 11.54 12.12
CA PRO A 380 20.20 12.42 11.81
C PRO A 380 20.85 12.10 10.46
N LEU A 381 20.83 10.83 10.03
CA LEU A 381 21.39 10.43 8.74
C LEU A 381 20.59 11.00 7.56
N VAL A 382 19.27 10.96 7.63
CA VAL A 382 18.37 11.53 6.61
C VAL A 382 18.52 13.05 6.55
N ASP A 383 18.59 13.71 7.70
CA ASP A 383 18.80 15.16 7.78
C ASP A 383 20.17 15.56 7.20
N LEU A 384 21.23 14.80 7.49
CA LEU A 384 22.57 15.01 6.97
C LEU A 384 22.64 14.81 5.44
N LEU A 385 21.94 13.80 4.91
CA LEU A 385 21.97 13.50 3.47
C LEU A 385 21.29 14.58 2.61
N ALA A 386 20.61 15.56 3.24
CA ALA A 386 19.85 16.63 2.60
C ALA A 386 19.00 16.05 1.45
N VAL A 387 18.26 14.98 1.78
CA VAL A 387 17.32 14.34 0.86
C VAL A 387 16.34 15.40 0.42
N LYS A 388 15.99 15.42 -0.87
CA LYS A 388 14.97 16.33 -1.40
C LYS A 388 13.70 16.13 -0.59
N LYS A 389 13.44 17.04 0.34
CA LYS A 389 12.16 17.13 1.05
C LYS A 389 11.08 17.28 0.00
N LYS A 390 9.93 16.66 0.23
CA LYS A 390 8.75 16.81 -0.61
C LYS A 390 8.51 18.31 -0.77
N GLN A 391 8.79 18.85 -1.96
CA GLN A 391 8.32 20.19 -2.28
C GLN A 391 6.80 20.07 -2.34
N GLU A 392 6.13 20.60 -1.31
CA GLU A 392 4.67 20.80 -1.29
C GLU A 392 4.20 21.83 -2.34
N THR A 393 4.94 22.03 -3.43
CA THR A 393 4.35 22.62 -4.62
C THR A 393 3.42 21.57 -5.22
N LYS A 394 2.16 21.59 -4.77
CA LYS A 394 1.03 21.13 -5.57
C LYS A 394 1.32 21.61 -7.00
N ARG A 395 1.47 20.68 -7.96
CA ARG A 395 1.66 21.04 -9.38
C ARG A 395 0.67 22.13 -9.72
N SER A 396 1.16 23.18 -10.38
CA SER A 396 0.29 24.23 -10.90
C SER A 396 -0.87 23.58 -11.66
N ILE A 397 -2.09 24.11 -11.56
CA ILE A 397 -3.25 23.59 -12.32
C ILE A 397 -2.87 23.45 -13.81
N ASN A 398 -2.05 24.36 -14.33
CA ASN A 398 -1.56 24.31 -15.70
C ASN A 398 -0.62 23.11 -15.94
N GLU A 399 0.26 22.81 -14.99
CA GLU A 399 1.14 21.64 -15.05
C GLU A 399 0.35 20.33 -14.95
N GLU A 400 -0.65 20.23 -14.07
CA GLU A 400 -1.51 19.04 -13.97
C GLU A 400 -2.34 18.83 -15.25
N ILE A 401 -2.94 19.89 -15.81
CA ILE A 401 -3.65 19.82 -17.10
C ILE A 401 -2.70 19.39 -18.21
N HIS A 402 -1.51 19.98 -18.32
CA HIS A 402 -0.56 19.63 -19.37
C HIS A 402 -0.03 18.21 -19.21
N THR A 403 0.28 17.75 -17.99
CA THR A 403 0.75 16.37 -17.78
C THR A 403 -0.36 15.38 -18.14
N GLN A 404 -1.60 15.66 -17.72
CA GLN A 404 -2.73 14.79 -18.02
C GLN A 404 -3.08 14.78 -19.52
N PHE A 405 -2.98 15.93 -20.18
CA PHE A 405 -3.13 16.03 -21.63
C PHE A 405 -2.03 15.23 -22.35
N LEU A 406 -0.77 15.36 -21.93
CA LEU A 406 0.35 14.61 -22.50
C LEU A 406 0.19 13.10 -22.31
N ASP A 407 -0.24 12.63 -21.13
CA ASP A 407 -0.53 11.21 -20.90
C ASP A 407 -1.63 10.70 -21.85
N HIS A 408 -2.68 11.48 -22.06
CA HIS A 408 -3.75 11.14 -22.99
C HIS A 408 -3.30 11.17 -24.45
N LEU A 409 -2.43 12.11 -24.83
CA LEU A 409 -1.86 12.20 -26.16
C LEU A 409 -0.92 11.02 -26.43
N LEU A 410 -0.04 10.69 -25.48
CA LEU A 410 0.85 9.53 -25.55
C LEU A 410 0.07 8.22 -25.67
N THR A 411 -1.02 8.07 -24.90
CA THR A 411 -1.90 6.91 -25.04
C THR A 411 -2.59 6.87 -26.41
N GLY A 412 -2.96 8.03 -26.96
CA GLY A 412 -3.51 8.14 -28.32
C GLY A 412 -2.49 7.77 -29.40
N ILE A 413 -1.23 8.15 -29.23
CA ILE A 413 -0.13 7.78 -30.11
C ILE A 413 0.14 6.26 -30.00
N GLU A 414 0.17 5.69 -28.79
CA GLU A 414 0.31 4.25 -28.56
C GLU A 414 -0.82 3.46 -29.27
N ASP A 415 -2.07 3.93 -29.18
CA ASP A 415 -3.24 3.33 -29.84
C ASP A 415 -3.13 3.39 -31.38
N ILE A 416 -2.56 4.46 -31.95
CA ILE A 416 -2.37 4.63 -33.41
C ILE A 416 -1.16 3.83 -33.92
N CYS A 417 -0.07 3.79 -33.16
CA CYS A 417 1.15 3.06 -33.50
C CYS A 417 1.05 1.54 -33.28
N GLY A 418 -0.04 1.05 -32.67
CA GLY A 418 -0.23 -0.38 -32.39
C GLY A 418 0.75 -0.94 -31.37
N HIS A 419 1.46 -0.09 -30.63
CA HIS A 419 2.38 -0.49 -29.56
C HIS A 419 1.63 -0.55 -28.23
N TYR A 420 1.58 -1.73 -27.62
CA TYR A 420 0.93 -1.94 -26.33
C TYR A 420 1.85 -1.53 -25.18
N GLY A 421 1.87 -0.23 -24.87
CA GLY A 421 2.63 0.34 -23.77
C GLY A 421 1.94 0.20 -22.39
N HIS A 422 2.64 0.66 -21.35
CA HIS A 422 2.12 0.71 -19.97
C HIS A 422 0.85 1.57 -19.86
N HIS A 423 0.75 2.66 -20.63
CA HIS A 423 -0.40 3.56 -20.60
C HIS A 423 -1.65 2.91 -21.20
N HIS A 424 -1.50 2.18 -22.31
CA HIS A 424 -2.59 1.41 -22.90
C HIS A 424 -3.21 0.40 -21.92
N TRP A 425 -2.40 -0.41 -21.23
CA TRP A 425 -2.90 -1.40 -20.26
C TRP A 425 -3.55 -0.76 -19.04
N LYS A 426 -2.96 0.32 -18.50
CA LYS A 426 -3.54 1.11 -17.40
C LYS A 426 -4.94 1.63 -17.78
N ASP A 427 -5.11 2.14 -18.99
CA ASP A 427 -6.39 2.64 -19.47
C ASP A 427 -7.40 1.55 -19.80
N LYS A 428 -6.96 0.41 -20.34
CA LYS A 428 -7.82 -0.75 -20.56
C LYS A 428 -8.37 -1.31 -19.24
N LEU A 429 -7.49 -1.45 -18.24
CA LEU A 429 -7.87 -1.90 -16.90
C LEU A 429 -8.80 -0.90 -16.21
N ASN A 430 -8.52 0.42 -16.31
CA ASN A 430 -9.40 1.46 -15.79
C ASN A 430 -10.77 1.49 -16.48
N ARG A 431 -10.83 1.30 -17.79
CA ARG A 431 -12.09 1.18 -18.54
C ARG A 431 -12.87 -0.06 -18.12
N PHE A 432 -12.21 -1.20 -17.97
CA PHE A 432 -12.82 -2.43 -17.46
C PHE A 432 -13.37 -2.24 -16.05
N ASN A 433 -12.57 -1.67 -15.15
CA ASN A 433 -12.97 -1.35 -13.78
C ASN A 433 -14.19 -0.40 -13.76
N LYS A 434 -14.19 0.67 -14.55
CA LYS A 434 -15.29 1.64 -14.60
C LYS A 434 -16.57 1.09 -15.25
N LYS A 435 -16.44 0.22 -16.26
CA LYS A 435 -17.58 -0.32 -17.03
C LYS A 435 -18.25 -1.51 -16.36
N TYR A 436 -17.47 -2.44 -15.80
CA TYR A 436 -17.97 -3.71 -15.27
C TYR A 436 -17.84 -3.78 -13.75
N VAL A 437 -16.63 -3.57 -13.21
CA VAL A 437 -16.33 -3.86 -11.81
C VAL A 437 -17.03 -2.88 -10.86
N LYS A 438 -16.91 -1.57 -11.09
CA LYS A 438 -17.58 -0.54 -10.28
C LYS A 438 -19.10 -0.64 -10.34
N LYS A 439 -19.65 -0.97 -11.51
CA LYS A 439 -21.10 -1.11 -11.70
C LYS A 439 -21.66 -2.36 -10.99
N CYS A 440 -20.83 -3.40 -10.86
CA CYS A 440 -21.19 -4.64 -10.17
C CYS A 440 -20.98 -4.54 -8.66
N LEU A 441 -19.87 -3.93 -8.22
CA LEU A 441 -19.45 -3.94 -6.82
C LEU A 441 -19.93 -2.72 -6.03
N ILE A 442 -20.26 -1.58 -6.65
CA ILE A 442 -20.67 -0.36 -5.92
C ILE A 442 -22.20 -0.23 -5.88
N ALA A 443 -22.75 0.10 -4.71
CA ALA A 443 -24.18 0.36 -4.53
C ALA A 443 -24.66 1.57 -5.37
N GLY A 444 -25.78 1.41 -6.07
CA GLY A 444 -26.18 2.21 -7.23
C GLY A 444 -26.33 3.73 -7.03
N GLU A 445 -26.57 4.21 -5.81
CA GLU A 445 -26.68 5.64 -5.52
C GLU A 445 -25.32 6.33 -5.27
N ARG A 446 -24.32 5.60 -4.74
CA ARG A 446 -22.94 6.10 -4.52
C ARG A 446 -22.01 5.89 -5.71
N SER A 447 -22.43 5.07 -6.69
CA SER A 447 -21.71 4.93 -7.97
C SER A 447 -21.85 6.19 -8.85
N LYS A 448 -22.85 7.03 -8.61
CA LYS A 448 -22.95 8.36 -9.24
C LYS A 448 -22.06 9.30 -8.43
N GLU A 449 -21.22 10.07 -9.11
CA GLU A 449 -20.46 11.18 -8.49
C GLU A 449 -21.35 11.93 -7.48
N PRO A 450 -20.81 12.38 -6.32
CA PRO A 450 -21.62 12.96 -5.25
C PRO A 450 -22.59 13.96 -5.84
N GLN A 451 -23.89 13.73 -5.68
CA GLN A 451 -24.94 14.51 -6.35
C GLN A 451 -24.79 16.01 -6.08
N LEU A 452 -24.20 16.37 -4.94
CA LEU A 452 -23.85 17.75 -4.59
C LEU A 452 -22.79 18.35 -5.52
N ILE A 453 -21.75 17.59 -5.86
CA ILE A 453 -20.68 18.02 -6.77
C ILE A 453 -21.24 18.09 -8.19
N ALA A 454 -22.04 17.10 -8.61
CA ALA A 454 -22.74 17.15 -9.91
C ALA A 454 -23.74 18.31 -10.01
N PHE A 455 -24.38 18.70 -8.90
CA PHE A 455 -25.28 19.83 -8.80
C PHE A 455 -24.52 21.17 -8.84
N TYR A 456 -23.42 21.29 -8.09
CA TYR A 456 -22.51 22.44 -8.15
C TYR A 456 -21.91 22.63 -9.54
N HIS A 457 -21.46 21.56 -10.20
CA HIS A 457 -21.01 21.60 -11.59
C HIS A 457 -22.11 22.10 -12.55
N LYS A 458 -23.35 21.68 -12.31
CA LYS A 458 -24.47 22.12 -13.13
C LYS A 458 -24.79 23.60 -12.89
N MET A 459 -24.62 24.09 -11.66
CA MET A 459 -24.75 25.50 -11.34
C MET A 459 -23.61 26.35 -11.92
N GLU A 460 -22.36 25.92 -11.76
CA GLU A 460 -21.19 26.63 -12.32
C GLU A 460 -21.23 26.64 -13.85
N MET A 461 -21.59 25.53 -14.50
CA MET A 461 -21.72 25.50 -15.95
C MET A 461 -22.87 26.40 -16.42
N LYS A 462 -23.98 26.47 -15.66
CA LYS A 462 -25.09 27.36 -15.96
C LYS A 462 -24.69 28.83 -15.77
N GLN A 463 -23.94 29.15 -14.72
CA GLN A 463 -23.37 30.49 -14.51
C GLN A 463 -22.37 30.86 -15.60
N ALA A 464 -21.51 29.94 -16.04
CA ALA A 464 -20.56 30.16 -17.13
C ALA A 464 -21.29 30.39 -18.46
N ILE A 465 -22.36 29.65 -18.74
CA ILE A 465 -23.21 29.86 -19.92
C ILE A 465 -23.94 31.21 -19.82
N GLU A 466 -24.50 31.57 -18.67
CA GLU A 466 -25.12 32.89 -18.46
C GLU A 466 -24.08 34.04 -18.61
N LEU A 467 -22.83 33.84 -18.21
CA LEU A 467 -21.72 34.80 -18.41
C LEU A 467 -21.33 34.95 -19.89
N VAL A 468 -21.43 33.86 -20.65
CA VAL A 468 -21.19 33.83 -22.10
C VAL A 468 -22.37 34.48 -22.85
N GLU A 469 -23.60 34.15 -22.47
CA GLU A 469 -24.83 34.70 -23.06
C GLU A 469 -25.05 36.18 -22.71
N SER A 470 -24.60 36.63 -21.53
CA SER A 470 -24.61 38.05 -21.13
C SER A 470 -23.47 38.88 -21.75
N GLY A 471 -22.66 38.30 -22.65
CA GLY A 471 -21.62 39.03 -23.38
C GLY A 471 -20.35 39.34 -22.58
N GLY A 472 -20.12 38.67 -21.45
CA GLY A 472 -18.97 38.91 -20.55
C GLY A 472 -17.59 38.51 -21.08
N ILE A 473 -17.49 37.96 -22.30
CA ILE A 473 -16.23 37.47 -22.89
C ILE A 473 -15.38 38.61 -23.49
N GLY A 474 -15.92 39.83 -23.57
CA GLY A 474 -15.22 40.98 -24.18
C GLY A 474 -14.01 41.54 -23.40
N LYS A 475 -13.60 40.95 -22.27
CA LYS A 475 -12.46 41.43 -21.47
C LYS A 475 -11.59 40.29 -20.91
N ILE A 476 -11.06 39.45 -21.78
CA ILE A 476 -9.86 38.66 -21.46
C ILE A 476 -8.71 39.28 -22.26
N PRO A 477 -7.67 39.87 -21.64
CA PRO A 477 -6.56 40.43 -22.39
C PRO A 477 -5.76 39.30 -23.04
N SER A 478 -5.82 39.23 -24.36
CA SER A 478 -4.88 38.54 -25.21
C SER A 478 -3.60 39.39 -25.36
N ALA A 479 -2.62 39.18 -24.49
CA ALA A 479 -1.25 39.70 -24.65
C ALA A 479 -0.27 38.63 -24.15
N VAL A 480 0.13 37.69 -25.02
CA VAL A 480 1.41 37.65 -25.76
C VAL A 480 2.59 37.18 -24.92
N SER A 481 2.92 35.92 -25.16
CA SER A 481 4.24 35.33 -25.05
C SER A 481 5.26 36.06 -25.94
N THR A 482 6.25 36.72 -25.35
CA THR A 482 7.63 36.88 -25.89
C THR A 482 8.56 37.34 -24.77
N VAL A 483 9.57 36.52 -24.47
CA VAL A 483 10.70 36.90 -23.62
C VAL A 483 11.65 37.73 -24.49
N SER A 484 11.89 38.99 -24.15
CA SER A 484 13.01 39.77 -24.68
C SER A 484 13.75 40.45 -23.53
N ILE A 485 15.07 40.23 -23.50
CA ILE A 485 16.03 40.80 -22.57
C ILE A 485 16.39 42.19 -23.08
N GLN A 486 16.10 43.26 -22.32
CA GLN A 486 16.84 44.53 -22.39
C GLN A 486 16.56 45.42 -21.16
N ASN A 487 17.65 45.94 -20.60
CA ASN A 487 17.75 46.83 -19.43
C ASN A 487 17.08 48.20 -19.65
N ILE A 488 16.60 48.83 -18.55
CA ILE A 488 17.00 50.17 -18.01
C ILE A 488 16.00 50.66 -16.93
N ASN A 489 16.51 50.80 -15.69
CA ASN A 489 16.19 51.64 -14.53
C ASN A 489 14.74 51.99 -14.05
N PRO A 490 14.56 52.25 -12.74
CA PRO A 490 13.31 52.06 -12.02
C PRO A 490 12.47 53.34 -11.93
N LYS A 491 11.14 53.19 -11.99
CA LYS A 491 10.21 54.05 -11.23
C LYS A 491 8.79 53.49 -11.18
N THR A 492 8.24 53.60 -9.98
CA THR A 492 6.82 53.60 -9.56
C THR A 492 6.01 52.32 -9.76
N LEU A 493 5.84 51.60 -8.65
CA LEU A 493 4.86 50.54 -8.40
C LEU A 493 3.42 51.01 -8.70
N PRO A 494 2.63 50.28 -9.51
CA PRO A 494 1.19 50.31 -9.40
C PRO A 494 0.71 49.20 -8.47
N VAL A 495 -0.19 49.59 -7.58
CA VAL A 495 -0.91 48.81 -6.58
C VAL A 495 -1.17 47.36 -6.99
N GLU A 496 -0.64 46.46 -6.17
CA GLU A 496 -0.80 45.02 -6.23
C GLU A 496 -2.29 44.66 -6.14
N ARG A 497 -2.88 44.23 -7.26
CA ARG A 497 -4.24 43.70 -7.30
C ARG A 497 -4.17 42.30 -6.67
N ILE A 498 -4.38 42.24 -5.36
CA ILE A 498 -4.43 40.99 -4.58
C ILE A 498 -5.52 40.10 -5.21
N LEU A 499 -5.10 39.10 -5.99
CA LEU A 499 -5.97 38.00 -6.37
C LEU A 499 -6.36 37.28 -5.08
N PRO A 500 -7.65 37.07 -4.79
CA PRO A 500 -8.04 36.30 -3.62
C PRO A 500 -7.49 34.88 -3.78
N ALA A 501 -6.61 34.48 -2.85
CA ALA A 501 -6.08 33.13 -2.79
C ALA A 501 -7.25 32.15 -2.74
N LEU A 502 -7.32 31.27 -3.75
CA LEU A 502 -8.37 30.27 -3.85
C LEU A 502 -8.31 29.35 -2.62
N SER A 503 -9.44 29.13 -1.95
CA SER A 503 -9.46 28.19 -0.81
C SER A 503 -9.07 26.79 -1.28
N LYS A 504 -8.29 26.07 -0.46
CA LYS A 504 -7.77 24.73 -0.80
C LYS A 504 -8.88 23.76 -1.23
N ASP A 505 -10.07 23.89 -0.65
CA ASP A 505 -11.25 23.09 -1.00
C ASP A 505 -11.78 23.39 -2.42
N LYS A 506 -11.87 24.66 -2.80
CA LYS A 506 -12.28 25.07 -4.16
C LYS A 506 -11.25 24.65 -5.20
N GLU A 507 -9.98 24.67 -4.86
CA GLU A 507 -8.90 24.20 -5.74
C GLU A 507 -9.00 22.69 -6.00
N GLU A 508 -9.32 21.90 -4.98
CA GLU A 508 -9.56 20.46 -5.11
C GLU A 508 -10.83 20.15 -5.90
N GLU A 509 -11.85 21.00 -5.77
CA GLU A 509 -13.08 20.90 -6.55
C GLU A 509 -12.80 21.16 -8.04
N ILE A 510 -12.12 22.26 -8.38
CA ILE A 510 -11.66 22.61 -9.74
C ILE A 510 -10.84 21.47 -10.37
N ARG A 511 -9.92 20.87 -9.61
CA ARG A 511 -9.14 19.70 -10.06
C ARG A 511 -10.02 18.50 -10.40
N LYS A 512 -11.04 18.23 -9.58
CA LYS A 512 -12.00 17.15 -9.83
C LYS A 512 -12.82 17.41 -11.09
N ILE A 513 -13.19 18.66 -11.35
CA ILE A 513 -13.91 19.08 -12.57
C ILE A 513 -13.09 18.83 -13.84
N LEU A 514 -11.85 19.31 -13.86
CA LEU A 514 -10.95 19.22 -15.01
C LEU A 514 -10.64 17.77 -15.37
N ARG A 515 -10.29 16.93 -14.37
CA ARG A 515 -10.01 15.50 -14.59
C ARG A 515 -11.21 14.78 -15.20
N ASN A 516 -12.42 15.06 -14.74
CA ASN A 516 -13.64 14.41 -15.21
C ASN A 516 -14.03 14.84 -16.63
N ASN A 517 -13.87 16.12 -16.97
CA ASN A 517 -14.19 16.62 -18.31
C ASN A 517 -13.17 16.17 -19.36
N LEU A 518 -11.87 16.19 -19.04
CA LEU A 518 -10.83 15.63 -19.92
C LEU A 518 -11.07 14.13 -20.20
N GLN A 519 -11.45 13.35 -19.18
CA GLN A 519 -11.81 11.94 -19.36
C GLN A 519 -13.08 11.73 -20.22
N LYS A 520 -14.12 12.57 -20.05
CA LYS A 520 -15.36 12.46 -20.83
C LYS A 520 -15.16 12.81 -22.30
N THR A 521 -14.22 13.70 -22.63
CA THR A 521 -13.94 14.13 -24.00
C THR A 521 -13.45 12.96 -24.86
N ARG A 522 -12.66 12.03 -24.30
CA ARG A 522 -12.28 10.79 -24.98
C ARG A 522 -13.41 9.76 -25.11
N GLN A 523 -14.36 9.72 -24.17
CA GLN A 523 -15.52 8.80 -24.28
C GLN A 523 -16.48 9.18 -25.42
N ARG A 524 -16.43 10.41 -25.92
CA ARG A 524 -17.21 10.85 -27.09
C ARG A 524 -16.58 10.47 -28.43
N LEU A 525 -15.29 10.15 -28.46
CA LEU A 525 -14.58 9.76 -29.68
C LEU A 525 -14.46 8.23 -29.73
N ARG A 526 -15.20 7.58 -30.64
CA ARG A 526 -15.03 6.13 -30.95
C ARG A 526 -13.56 5.91 -31.32
N SER A 527 -12.95 4.84 -30.82
CA SER A 527 -11.65 4.36 -31.32
C SER A 527 -11.84 3.93 -32.78
N TYR A 528 -11.35 4.74 -33.72
CA TYR A 528 -11.38 4.39 -35.13
C TYR A 528 -10.38 3.25 -35.38
N ASN A 529 -10.88 2.07 -35.70
CA ASN A 529 -10.11 0.97 -36.28
C ASN A 529 -10.09 1.13 -37.81
N ARG A 530 -9.06 0.60 -38.49
CA ARG A 530 -8.89 0.68 -39.96
C ARG A 530 -10.10 0.14 -40.74
N HIS A 531 -10.90 -0.74 -40.13
CA HIS A 531 -12.13 -1.32 -40.68
C HIS A 531 -13.43 -0.56 -40.31
N THR A 532 -13.36 0.46 -39.45
CA THR A 532 -14.50 1.30 -39.01
C THR A 532 -14.41 2.74 -39.54
N LEU A 533 -13.54 2.98 -40.52
CA LEU A 533 -13.36 4.30 -41.14
C LEU A 533 -14.53 4.71 -42.05
N VAL A 534 -15.37 3.75 -42.46
CA VAL A 534 -16.60 4.03 -43.20
C VAL A 534 -17.75 3.99 -42.21
N ALA A 535 -18.27 5.16 -41.83
CA ALA A 535 -19.49 5.26 -41.07
C ALA A 535 -20.65 4.72 -41.92
N ASP A 536 -21.36 3.71 -41.42
CA ASP A 536 -22.57 3.20 -42.07
C ASP A 536 -23.69 4.26 -41.87
N PRO A 537 -24.24 4.88 -42.93
CA PRO A 537 -25.22 5.97 -42.83
C PRO A 537 -26.45 5.59 -42.00
N TYR A 538 -26.77 4.29 -41.95
CA TYR A 538 -27.90 3.76 -41.20
C TYR A 538 -27.66 3.79 -39.68
N GLU A 539 -26.42 3.54 -39.24
CA GLU A 539 -26.05 3.53 -37.82
C GLU A 539 -26.07 4.96 -37.23
N GLU A 540 -25.68 5.96 -38.04
CA GLU A 540 -25.73 7.39 -37.67
C GLU A 540 -27.16 7.90 -37.53
N ALA A 541 -28.04 7.57 -38.48
CA ALA A 541 -29.46 7.91 -38.42
C ALA A 541 -30.14 7.28 -37.20
N TRP A 542 -29.83 6.02 -36.90
CA TRP A 542 -30.36 5.30 -35.74
C TRP A 542 -29.92 5.92 -34.41
N ASN A 543 -28.65 6.30 -34.30
CA ASN A 543 -28.12 6.96 -33.10
C ASN A 543 -28.70 8.37 -32.91
N GLN A 544 -28.92 9.13 -33.98
CA GLN A 544 -29.63 10.41 -33.90
C GLN A 544 -31.09 10.25 -33.45
N MET A 545 -31.76 9.20 -33.94
CA MET A 545 -33.13 8.87 -33.53
C MET A 545 -33.21 8.50 -32.04
N LEU A 546 -32.25 7.71 -31.54
CA LEU A 546 -32.11 7.37 -30.12
C LEU A 546 -31.85 8.59 -29.24
N LEU A 547 -30.97 9.49 -29.68
CA LEU A 547 -30.70 10.76 -29.00
C LEU A 547 -31.94 11.68 -28.95
N ARG A 548 -32.71 11.76 -30.03
CA ARG A 548 -33.98 12.50 -30.06
C ARG A 548 -35.00 11.88 -29.10
N ARG A 549 -35.13 10.55 -29.06
CA ARG A 549 -36.02 9.85 -28.12
C ARG A 549 -35.60 10.05 -26.66
N GLN A 550 -34.30 10.04 -26.36
CA GLN A 550 -33.82 10.33 -25.00
C GLN A 550 -34.10 11.78 -24.59
N LYS A 551 -33.89 12.75 -25.47
CA LYS A 551 -34.23 14.16 -25.22
C LYS A 551 -35.73 14.35 -25.01
N ALA A 552 -36.56 13.67 -25.80
CA ALA A 552 -38.02 13.69 -25.64
C ALA A 552 -38.45 13.14 -24.27
N ARG A 553 -37.93 11.98 -23.83
CA ARG A 553 -38.22 11.43 -22.50
C ARG A 553 -37.73 12.32 -21.36
N GLN A 554 -36.59 13.00 -21.52
CA GLN A 554 -36.10 13.96 -20.53
C GLN A 554 -36.98 15.21 -20.45
N LEU A 555 -37.55 15.63 -21.58
CA LEU A 555 -38.54 16.71 -21.63
C LEU A 555 -39.86 16.30 -20.99
N GLU A 556 -40.36 15.09 -21.25
CA GLU A 556 -41.53 14.52 -20.57
C GLU A 556 -41.32 14.41 -19.06
N GLN A 557 -40.16 13.91 -18.61
CA GLN A 557 -39.83 13.87 -17.18
C GLN A 557 -39.77 15.26 -16.55
N LYS A 558 -39.24 16.25 -17.27
CA LYS A 558 -39.26 17.64 -16.80
C LYS A 558 -40.69 18.18 -16.72
N MET A 559 -41.53 17.95 -17.72
CA MET A 559 -42.95 18.36 -17.70
C MET A 559 -43.72 17.70 -16.56
N ASN A 560 -43.53 16.41 -16.32
CA ASN A 560 -44.17 15.70 -15.20
C ASN A 560 -43.71 16.24 -13.83
N ASN A 561 -42.46 16.69 -13.72
CA ASN A 561 -41.95 17.33 -12.50
C ASN A 561 -42.47 18.76 -12.29
N TYR A 562 -42.97 19.45 -13.33
CA TYR A 562 -43.63 20.75 -13.20
C TYR A 562 -45.14 20.65 -12.96
N LEU A 563 -45.78 19.56 -13.40
CA LEU A 563 -47.22 19.31 -13.20
C LEU A 563 -47.57 18.69 -11.85
N THR A 564 -46.58 18.35 -11.02
CA THR A 564 -46.80 17.83 -9.67
C THR A 564 -46.34 18.86 -8.63
N VAL A 565 -47.17 19.88 -8.40
CA VAL A 565 -47.13 20.61 -7.12
C VAL A 565 -47.57 19.60 -6.04
N PRO A 566 -46.72 19.23 -5.07
CA PRO A 566 -47.19 18.41 -3.96
C PRO A 566 -48.18 19.25 -3.16
N ALA A 567 -49.41 18.77 -3.05
CA ALA A 567 -50.38 19.33 -2.11
C ALA A 567 -49.76 19.35 -0.71
N HIS A 568 -49.99 20.46 0.00
CA HIS A 568 -49.61 20.65 1.39
C HIS A 568 -49.95 19.39 2.20
N LYS A 569 -48.97 18.81 2.91
CA LYS A 569 -49.25 17.78 3.90
C LYS A 569 -50.18 18.38 4.95
N LEU A 570 -51.38 17.83 5.07
CA LEU A 570 -52.23 18.00 6.24
C LEU A 570 -51.48 17.42 7.45
N ASP A 571 -51.33 18.26 8.48
CA ASP A 571 -50.75 17.86 9.76
C ASP A 571 -51.54 16.69 10.37
N SER A 572 -50.81 15.74 10.94
CA SER A 572 -51.36 14.60 11.67
C SER A 572 -52.10 15.06 12.95
N PRO A 573 -53.24 14.45 13.31
CA PRO A 573 -54.03 14.84 14.47
C PRO A 573 -53.41 14.26 15.75
N THR A 574 -52.32 14.84 16.24
CA THR A 574 -51.75 14.49 17.56
C THR A 574 -51.15 15.67 18.32
N MET A 575 -51.34 16.91 17.87
CA MET A 575 -50.95 18.13 18.61
C MET A 575 -52.09 19.14 18.71
N SER A 576 -53.20 18.75 19.36
CA SER A 576 -54.29 19.67 19.75
C SER A 576 -54.79 19.41 21.18
N ARG A 577 -53.90 19.07 22.10
CA ARG A 577 -54.26 18.89 23.52
C ARG A 577 -53.24 19.46 24.52
N ALA A 578 -52.55 20.53 24.13
CA ALA A 578 -51.71 21.30 25.03
C ALA A 578 -51.83 22.80 24.73
N ARG A 579 -53.07 23.30 24.78
CA ARG A 579 -53.41 24.71 25.04
C ARG A 579 -54.89 24.74 25.40
N ILE A 580 -55.19 25.42 26.50
CA ILE A 580 -56.46 25.45 27.25
C ILE A 580 -56.48 24.39 28.35
N GLY A 581 -56.24 24.87 29.57
CA GLY A 581 -56.05 24.13 30.82
C GLY A 581 -55.15 24.95 31.71
#